data_AF-A0A0W7Z2X2-F1
#
_entry.id   AF-A0A0W7Z2X2-F1
#
_cell.length_a   1.000
_cell.length_b   1.000
_cell.length_c   1.000
_cell.angle_alpha   90.00
_cell.angle_beta   90.00
_cell.angle_gamma   90.00
#
_symmetry.space_group_name_H-M   'P 1'
#
loop_
_entity.id
_entity.type
_entity.pdbx_description
1 polymer ?
#
loop_
_entity_poly.entity_id
_entity_poly.type
_entity_poly.pdbx_seq_one_letter_code
_entity_poly.pdbx_strand_id
1 'polypeptide(L)'
;MSNARRPSSLTEALSSQVHGIRWPAVVGARDAAVLALLFQMESTQWMSSEALRERQDRQLGALLDHARRHCAFYRERLPNDLARWHEIPLLTRTDLQTQADGLRATTYPRAHGKTFDIATGGSTTEPVTVRRTALTQLLWQTATLRDHLWHRRDLSATMAIIRQFPQPVDETKPGT
;
A
#
# COMPACT_ATOMS: atom_id res chain seq x y z
N MET A 1 -2.65 -16.31 -38.74
CA MET A 1 -1.63 -15.32 -38.37
C MET A 1 -2.05 -14.73 -37.03
N SER A 2 -1.38 -15.15 -35.94
CA SER A 2 -1.74 -14.73 -34.58
C SER A 2 -1.39 -13.26 -34.40
N ASN A 3 -2.41 -12.42 -34.28
CA ASN A 3 -2.26 -11.01 -33.95
C ASN A 3 -2.01 -10.93 -32.44
N ALA A 4 -0.81 -11.32 -31.99
CA ALA A 4 -0.41 -11.19 -30.61
C ALA A 4 -0.36 -9.69 -30.29
N ARG A 5 -1.41 -9.18 -29.64
CA ARG A 5 -1.49 -7.81 -29.14
C ARG A 5 -0.24 -7.57 -28.30
N ARG A 6 0.63 -6.64 -28.71
CA ARG A 6 1.78 -6.25 -27.88
C ARG A 6 1.23 -5.80 -26.53
N PRO A 7 1.82 -6.25 -25.40
CA PRO A 7 1.41 -5.74 -24.10
C PRO A 7 1.59 -4.21 -24.11
N SER A 8 0.52 -3.50 -23.79
CA SER A 8 0.54 -2.04 -23.71
C SER A 8 1.59 -1.62 -22.70
N SER A 9 2.52 -0.75 -23.11
CA SER A 9 3.45 -0.11 -22.18
C SER A 9 2.67 0.76 -21.19
N LEU A 10 3.22 1.00 -20.00
CA LEU A 10 2.61 1.89 -19.01
C LEU A 10 2.24 3.24 -19.64
N THR A 11 3.13 3.80 -20.46
CA THR A 11 2.95 5.06 -21.18
C THR A 11 1.81 5.06 -22.18
N GLU A 12 1.51 3.91 -22.82
CA GLU A 12 0.38 3.77 -23.75
C GLU A 12 -0.96 3.62 -23.01
N ALA A 13 -0.93 3.11 -21.77
CA ALA A 13 -2.13 2.96 -20.95
C ALA A 13 -2.58 4.26 -20.26
N LEU A 14 -1.73 5.28 -20.19
CA LEU A 14 -2.06 6.55 -19.54
C LEU A 14 -3.01 7.40 -20.40
N SER A 15 -4.05 7.94 -19.76
CA SER A 15 -4.95 8.93 -20.37
C SER A 15 -4.64 10.34 -19.86
N SER A 16 -4.50 11.30 -20.76
CA SER A 16 -4.28 12.69 -20.34
C SER A 16 -5.56 13.31 -19.77
N GLN A 17 -5.39 14.06 -18.68
CA GLN A 17 -6.40 14.89 -18.04
C GLN A 17 -6.46 16.31 -18.66
N VAL A 18 -5.58 16.65 -19.60
CA VAL A 18 -5.54 17.97 -20.24
C VAL A 18 -6.17 17.89 -21.63
N HIS A 19 -7.27 18.62 -21.82
CA HIS A 19 -7.97 18.67 -23.10
C HIS A 19 -7.04 19.13 -24.23
N GLY A 20 -7.07 18.43 -25.36
CA GLY A 20 -6.23 18.73 -26.53
C GLY A 20 -4.82 18.13 -26.47
N ILE A 21 -4.36 17.65 -25.30
CA ILE A 21 -3.08 16.95 -25.18
C ILE A 21 -3.33 15.45 -25.11
N ARG A 22 -3.02 14.74 -26.20
CA ARG A 22 -3.12 13.27 -26.22
C ARG A 22 -1.78 12.58 -25.96
N TRP A 23 -0.67 13.26 -26.23
CA TRP A 23 0.67 12.77 -25.98
C TRP A 23 1.68 13.93 -25.85
N PRO A 24 2.63 13.90 -24.89
CA PRO A 24 2.68 12.95 -23.76
C PRO A 24 1.46 13.14 -22.84
N ALA A 25 1.02 12.05 -22.19
CA ALA A 25 -0.14 12.11 -21.30
C ALA A 25 0.19 12.95 -20.05
N VAL A 26 -0.52 14.06 -19.86
CA VAL A 26 -0.48 14.83 -18.61
C VAL A 26 -1.53 14.27 -17.65
N VAL A 27 -1.09 13.65 -16.55
CA VAL A 27 -1.98 13.00 -15.58
C VAL A 27 -2.28 13.90 -14.38
N GLY A 28 -3.30 13.54 -13.59
CA GLY A 28 -3.64 14.28 -12.37
C GLY A 28 -2.59 14.14 -11.27
N ALA A 29 -2.61 15.04 -10.28
CA ALA A 29 -1.61 15.08 -9.21
C ALA A 29 -1.46 13.75 -8.43
N ARG A 30 -2.57 13.03 -8.22
CA ARG A 30 -2.55 11.72 -7.55
C ARG A 30 -1.81 10.67 -8.38
N ASP A 31 -2.11 10.58 -9.67
CA ASP A 31 -1.50 9.60 -10.57
C ASP A 31 -0.02 9.95 -10.80
N ALA A 32 0.31 11.24 -10.91
CA ALA A 32 1.69 11.70 -10.95
C ALA A 32 2.48 11.27 -9.71
N ALA A 33 1.87 11.33 -8.53
CA ALA A 33 2.50 10.85 -7.29
C ALA A 33 2.70 9.33 -7.30
N VAL A 34 1.74 8.54 -7.81
CA VAL A 34 1.91 7.08 -8.00
C VAL A 34 3.07 6.79 -8.95
N LEU A 35 3.12 7.46 -10.11
CA LEU A 35 4.19 7.26 -11.10
C LEU A 35 5.56 7.67 -10.54
N ALA A 36 5.64 8.75 -9.76
CA ALA A 36 6.89 9.19 -9.13
C ALA A 36 7.38 8.21 -8.04
N LEU A 37 6.46 7.62 -7.27
CA LEU A 37 6.81 6.57 -6.29
C LEU A 37 7.22 5.27 -7.01
N LEU A 38 6.54 4.91 -8.10
CA LEU A 38 6.89 3.75 -8.90
C LEU A 38 8.30 3.87 -9.46
N PHE A 39 8.64 5.03 -10.04
CA PHE A 39 10.00 5.31 -10.53
C PHE A 39 11.06 5.12 -9.44
N GLN A 40 10.81 5.64 -8.23
CA GLN A 40 11.71 5.43 -7.09
C GLN A 40 11.83 3.95 -6.74
N MET A 41 10.71 3.23 -6.64
CA MET A 41 10.71 1.79 -6.33
C MET A 41 11.47 0.96 -7.38
N GLU A 42 11.31 1.26 -8.66
CA GLU A 42 12.04 0.62 -9.76
C GLU A 42 13.54 0.89 -9.68
N SER A 43 13.94 2.13 -9.35
CA SER A 43 15.36 2.48 -9.20
C SER A 43 16.04 1.72 -8.03
N THR A 44 15.29 1.44 -6.95
CA THR A 44 15.84 0.76 -5.77
C THR A 44 15.91 -0.76 -5.92
N GLN A 45 15.20 -1.36 -6.88
CA GLN A 45 15.02 -2.82 -6.95
C GLN A 45 16.27 -3.60 -7.36
N TRP A 46 17.22 -2.91 -7.97
CA TRP A 46 18.50 -3.45 -8.42
C TRP A 46 19.67 -3.03 -7.51
N MET A 47 19.38 -2.37 -6.38
CA MET A 47 20.41 -2.00 -5.41
C MET A 47 21.02 -3.23 -4.77
N SER A 48 22.28 -3.10 -4.34
CA SER A 48 22.91 -4.11 -3.49
C SER A 48 22.14 -4.27 -2.17
N SER A 49 22.28 -5.44 -1.55
CA SER A 49 21.70 -5.71 -0.24
C SER A 49 22.12 -4.69 0.82
N GLU A 50 23.38 -4.26 0.81
CA GLU A 50 23.92 -3.24 1.72
C GLU A 50 23.24 -1.88 1.52
N ALA A 51 23.11 -1.42 0.27
CA ALA A 51 22.46 -0.14 -0.04
C ALA A 51 20.97 -0.16 0.31
N LEU A 52 20.29 -1.31 0.13
CA LEU A 52 18.91 -1.49 0.58
C LEU A 52 18.82 -1.45 2.11
N ARG A 53 19.74 -2.13 2.80
CA ARG A 53 19.75 -2.21 4.26
C ARG A 53 19.89 -0.84 4.90
N GLU A 54 20.83 -0.02 4.41
CA GLU A 54 21.02 1.36 4.90
C GLU A 54 19.74 2.20 4.79
N ARG A 55 18.99 2.07 3.69
CA ARG A 55 17.72 2.80 3.49
C ARG A 55 16.62 2.27 4.41
N GLN A 56 16.53 0.95 4.55
CA GLN A 56 15.58 0.30 5.45
C GLN A 56 15.82 0.71 6.90
N ASP A 57 17.08 0.72 7.36
CA ASP A 57 17.44 1.09 8.73
C ASP A 57 17.09 2.56 9.03
N ARG A 58 17.33 3.48 8.09
CA ARG A 58 16.90 4.89 8.22
C ARG A 58 15.38 5.02 8.35
N GLN A 59 14.62 4.36 7.48
CA GLN A 59 13.15 4.41 7.54
C GLN A 59 12.60 3.71 8.79
N LEU A 60 13.25 2.63 9.22
CA LEU A 60 12.89 1.87 10.40
C LEU A 60 13.08 2.70 11.66
N GLY A 61 14.20 3.41 11.81
CA GLY A 61 14.42 4.32 12.93
C GLY A 61 13.29 5.35 13.08
N ALA A 62 12.90 6.01 11.98
CA ALA A 62 11.79 6.96 11.98
C ALA A 62 10.44 6.33 12.37
N LEU A 63 10.18 5.10 11.91
CA LEU A 63 8.96 4.35 12.25
C LEU A 63 8.90 4.00 13.75
N LEU A 64 10.00 3.51 14.31
CA LEU A 64 10.06 3.13 15.73
C LEU A 64 9.94 4.34 16.64
N ASP A 65 10.60 5.45 16.28
CA ASP A 65 10.48 6.71 17.01
C ASP A 65 9.04 7.21 17.03
N HIS A 66 8.33 7.11 15.91
CA HIS A 66 6.92 7.44 15.85
C HIS A 66 6.07 6.48 16.72
N ALA A 67 6.31 5.17 16.62
CA ALA A 67 5.58 4.17 17.38
C ALA A 67 5.78 4.34 18.90
N ARG A 68 7.00 4.58 19.38
CA ARG A 68 7.28 4.82 20.82
C ARG A 68 6.54 6.06 21.35
N ARG A 69 6.49 7.13 20.56
CA ARG A 69 5.81 8.38 20.94
C ARG A 69 4.29 8.25 20.94
N HIS A 70 3.72 7.61 19.92
CA HIS A 70 2.29 7.72 19.63
C HIS A 70 1.49 6.44 19.85
N CYS A 71 2.11 5.27 20.01
CA CYS A 71 1.43 4.00 20.27
C CYS A 71 1.74 3.52 21.69
N ALA A 72 0.72 3.49 22.56
CA ALA A 72 0.89 3.05 23.96
C ALA A 72 1.42 1.62 24.08
N PHE A 73 1.00 0.72 23.19
CA PHE A 73 1.44 -0.68 23.15
C PHE A 73 2.94 -0.82 22.91
N TYR A 74 3.52 0.05 22.07
CA TYR A 74 4.91 -0.05 21.65
C TYR A 74 5.88 0.77 22.51
N ARG A 75 5.39 1.76 23.27
CA ARG A 75 6.21 2.65 24.08
C ARG A 75 7.19 1.92 24.99
N GLU A 76 6.71 0.90 25.70
CA GLU A 76 7.52 0.11 26.65
C GLU A 76 8.10 -1.17 26.03
N ARG A 77 7.67 -1.54 24.81
CA ARG A 77 8.04 -2.81 24.16
C ARG A 77 9.14 -2.68 23.12
N LEU A 78 9.33 -1.49 22.54
CA LEU A 78 10.35 -1.27 21.51
C LEU A 78 11.70 -0.89 22.14
N PRO A 79 12.77 -1.66 21.93
CA PRO A 79 14.09 -1.30 22.41
C PRO A 79 14.57 -0.02 21.72
N ASN A 80 15.40 0.78 22.39
CA ASN A 80 15.96 2.00 21.81
C ASN A 80 17.03 1.72 20.72
N ASP A 81 17.54 0.50 20.66
CA ASP A 81 18.59 0.06 19.73
C ASP A 81 18.08 -1.05 18.80
N LEU A 82 18.36 -0.90 17.49
CA LEU A 82 18.04 -1.89 16.46
C LEU A 82 18.85 -3.19 16.61
N ALA A 83 20.00 -3.19 17.28
CA ALA A 83 20.72 -4.43 17.57
C ALA A 83 19.86 -5.43 18.39
N ARG A 84 18.90 -4.89 19.16
CA ARG A 84 17.96 -5.65 19.99
C ARG A 84 16.63 -5.94 19.28
N TRP A 85 16.58 -5.80 17.95
CA TRP A 85 15.38 -6.04 17.15
C TRP A 85 14.71 -7.40 17.42
N HIS A 86 15.54 -8.41 17.65
CA HIS A 86 15.12 -9.78 17.95
C HIS A 86 14.35 -9.92 19.28
N GLU A 87 14.39 -8.92 20.14
CA GLU A 87 13.69 -8.89 21.43
C GLU A 87 12.26 -8.33 21.32
N ILE A 88 11.90 -7.70 20.19
CA ILE A 88 10.56 -7.14 20.00
C ILE A 88 9.55 -8.30 19.93
N PRO A 89 8.54 -8.33 20.83
CA PRO A 89 7.52 -9.37 20.78
C PRO A 89 6.78 -9.36 19.45
N LEU A 90 6.56 -10.55 18.87
CA LEU A 90 5.78 -10.69 17.65
C LEU A 90 4.34 -10.22 17.90
N LEU A 91 3.82 -9.41 16.99
CA LEU A 91 2.43 -8.97 17.02
C LEU A 91 1.51 -10.12 16.63
N THR A 92 0.63 -10.53 17.54
CA THR A 92 -0.32 -11.61 17.32
C THR A 92 -1.68 -11.10 16.85
N ARG A 93 -2.52 -12.01 16.34
CA ARG A 93 -3.92 -11.70 16.02
C ARG A 93 -4.69 -11.26 17.28
N THR A 94 -4.44 -11.92 18.40
CA THR A 94 -5.07 -11.61 19.69
C THR A 94 -4.70 -10.20 20.16
N ASP A 95 -3.45 -9.77 19.98
CA ASP A 95 -3.05 -8.39 20.28
C ASP A 95 -3.86 -7.39 19.45
N LEU A 96 -4.03 -7.65 18.15
CA LEU A 96 -4.79 -6.77 17.25
C LEU A 96 -6.26 -6.65 17.64
N GLN A 97 -6.85 -7.71 18.20
CA GLN A 97 -8.25 -7.75 18.62
C GLN A 97 -8.46 -7.14 20.02
N THR A 98 -7.55 -7.40 20.95
CA THR A 98 -7.72 -7.04 22.37
C THR A 98 -7.00 -5.75 22.77
N GLN A 99 -5.99 -5.33 22.01
CA GLN A 99 -5.13 -4.18 22.32
C GLN A 99 -5.13 -3.11 21.20
N ALA A 100 -6.15 -3.10 20.35
CA ALA A 100 -6.25 -2.23 19.17
C ALA A 100 -6.01 -0.75 19.47
N ASP A 101 -6.58 -0.23 20.56
CA ASP A 101 -6.45 1.18 20.94
C ASP A 101 -5.03 1.54 21.37
N GLY A 102 -4.30 0.62 21.99
CA GLY A 102 -2.90 0.82 22.34
C GLY A 102 -1.96 0.71 21.13
N LEU A 103 -2.32 -0.10 20.14
CA LEU A 103 -1.56 -0.30 18.90
C LEU A 103 -1.71 0.87 17.93
N ARG A 104 -2.88 1.52 17.92
CA ARG A 104 -3.16 2.67 17.06
C ARG A 104 -2.38 3.89 17.55
N ALA A 105 -1.72 4.58 16.61
CA ALA A 105 -1.10 5.85 16.92
C ALA A 105 -2.17 6.88 17.30
N THR A 106 -1.94 7.61 18.39
CA THR A 106 -2.81 8.71 18.85
C THR A 106 -2.73 9.93 17.93
N THR A 107 -1.67 10.04 17.14
CA THR A 107 -1.46 11.14 16.18
C THR A 107 -0.76 10.62 14.95
N TYR A 108 -1.27 10.99 13.76
CA TYR A 108 -0.64 10.71 12.48
C TYR A 108 -0.05 12.00 11.92
N PRO A 109 1.10 11.98 11.21
CA PRO A 109 1.64 13.17 10.58
C PRO A 109 0.62 13.77 9.60
N ARG A 110 0.43 15.09 9.62
CA ARG A 110 -0.58 15.78 8.79
C ARG A 110 -0.47 15.41 7.30
N ALA A 111 0.76 15.23 6.80
CA ALA A 111 1.03 14.86 5.42
C ALA A 111 0.51 13.46 5.02
N HIS A 112 0.15 12.60 5.98
CA HIS A 112 -0.44 11.29 5.70
C HIS A 112 -1.90 11.38 5.23
N GLY A 113 -2.53 12.55 5.41
CA GLY A 113 -3.90 12.82 4.99
C GLY A 113 -4.95 12.11 5.86
N LYS A 114 -6.16 11.96 5.29
CA LYS A 114 -7.30 11.37 5.99
C LYS A 114 -7.01 9.94 6.44
N THR A 115 -7.54 9.57 7.59
CA THR A 115 -7.50 8.19 8.08
C THR A 115 -8.81 7.46 7.86
N PHE A 116 -8.74 6.15 7.65
CA PHE A 116 -9.91 5.27 7.50
C PHE A 116 -9.54 3.86 7.97
N ASP A 117 -10.52 3.10 8.43
CA ASP A 117 -10.32 1.72 8.88
C ASP A 117 -10.62 0.74 7.73
N ILE A 118 -9.85 -0.35 7.70
CA ILE A 118 -10.16 -1.52 6.88
C ILE A 118 -10.20 -2.75 7.78
N ALA A 119 -11.09 -3.69 7.47
CA ALA A 119 -11.21 -4.93 8.20
C ALA A 119 -10.89 -6.11 7.27
N THR A 120 -10.30 -7.16 7.83
CA THR A 120 -10.15 -8.44 7.12
C THR A 120 -11.53 -9.09 6.99
N GLY A 121 -11.94 -9.47 5.79
CA GLY A 121 -13.03 -10.43 5.60
C GLY A 121 -12.49 -11.85 5.78
N GLY A 122 -13.05 -12.64 6.69
CA GLY A 122 -12.59 -14.02 6.89
C GLY A 122 -13.41 -14.80 7.91
N SER A 123 -13.61 -16.08 7.59
CA SER A 123 -14.39 -17.16 8.22
C SER A 123 -14.19 -17.43 9.72
N THR A 124 -13.34 -16.68 10.40
CA THR A 124 -13.19 -16.67 11.85
C THR A 124 -14.21 -15.72 12.48
N THR A 125 -14.71 -16.04 13.68
CA THR A 125 -15.79 -15.30 14.37
C THR A 125 -15.51 -13.81 14.58
N GLU A 126 -14.26 -13.35 14.54
CA GLU A 126 -13.94 -11.94 14.82
C GLU A 126 -12.91 -11.35 13.83
N PRO A 127 -13.27 -10.29 13.08
CA PRO A 127 -12.40 -9.64 12.10
C PRO A 127 -11.27 -8.84 12.77
N VAL A 128 -10.17 -8.64 12.06
CA VAL A 128 -9.10 -7.71 12.46
C VAL A 128 -9.29 -6.40 11.71
N THR A 129 -9.33 -5.29 12.45
CA THR A 129 -9.45 -3.95 11.90
C THR A 129 -8.13 -3.20 12.02
N VAL A 130 -7.64 -2.63 10.91
CA VAL A 130 -6.42 -1.81 10.90
C VAL A 130 -6.71 -0.40 10.36
N ARG A 131 -6.06 0.59 10.96
CA ARG A 131 -6.15 2.01 10.56
C ARG A 131 -5.19 2.26 9.40
N ARG A 132 -5.72 2.87 8.33
CA ARG A 132 -4.95 3.35 7.18
C ARG A 132 -5.02 4.87 7.09
N THR A 133 -4.10 5.40 6.30
CA THR A 133 -4.04 6.80 5.89
C THR A 133 -4.13 6.93 4.37
N ALA A 134 -4.44 8.12 3.87
CA ALA A 134 -4.42 8.39 2.43
C ALA A 134 -3.04 8.09 1.81
N LEU A 135 -1.95 8.36 2.53
CA LEU A 135 -0.59 8.01 2.08
C LEU A 135 -0.38 6.49 1.99
N THR A 136 -0.85 5.71 2.96
CA THR A 136 -0.74 4.23 2.87
C THR A 136 -1.55 3.68 1.69
N GLN A 137 -2.67 4.31 1.34
CA GLN A 137 -3.43 3.94 0.15
C GLN A 137 -2.66 4.24 -1.14
N LEU A 138 -1.96 5.38 -1.20
CA LEU A 138 -1.13 5.75 -2.35
C LEU A 138 0.04 4.76 -2.54
N LEU A 139 0.71 4.38 -1.44
CA LEU A 139 1.77 3.37 -1.45
C LEU A 139 1.24 2.00 -1.89
N TRP A 140 0.04 1.62 -1.42
CA TRP A 140 -0.64 0.39 -1.87
C TRP A 140 -0.89 0.41 -3.37
N GLN A 141 -1.45 1.50 -3.91
CA GLN A 141 -1.69 1.65 -5.36
C GLN A 141 -0.40 1.54 -6.17
N THR A 142 0.69 2.13 -5.67
CA THR A 142 2.00 2.07 -6.32
C THR A 142 2.54 0.64 -6.34
N ALA A 143 2.49 -0.07 -5.21
CA ALA A 143 2.92 -1.46 -5.12
C ALA A 143 2.06 -2.39 -6.00
N THR A 144 0.75 -2.16 -6.06
CA THR A 144 -0.16 -2.88 -6.97
C THR A 144 0.23 -2.62 -8.43
N LEU A 145 0.43 -1.37 -8.84
CA LEU A 145 0.86 -1.06 -10.20
C LEU A 145 2.18 -1.75 -10.55
N ARG A 146 3.14 -1.75 -9.62
CA ARG A 146 4.41 -2.45 -9.78
C ARG A 146 4.23 -3.96 -9.97
N ASP A 147 3.35 -4.60 -9.21
CA ASP A 147 2.98 -6.01 -9.40
C ASP A 147 2.47 -6.26 -10.83
N HIS A 148 1.55 -5.42 -11.33
CA HIS A 148 1.05 -5.55 -12.70
C HIS A 148 2.17 -5.46 -13.74
N LEU A 149 3.14 -4.56 -13.56
CA LEU A 149 4.26 -4.37 -14.47
C LEU A 149 5.26 -5.54 -14.43
N TRP A 150 5.61 -6.03 -13.24
CA TRP A 150 6.45 -7.23 -13.09
C TRP A 150 5.85 -8.46 -13.79
N HIS A 151 4.53 -8.62 -13.67
CA HIS A 151 3.80 -9.70 -14.32
C HIS A 151 3.41 -9.44 -15.77
N ARG A 152 3.81 -8.30 -16.34
CA ARG A 152 3.52 -7.90 -17.74
C ARG A 152 2.04 -8.02 -18.10
N ARG A 153 1.15 -7.67 -17.16
CA ARG A 153 -0.30 -7.73 -17.36
C ARG A 153 -0.73 -6.66 -18.38
N ASP A 154 -1.69 -6.98 -19.23
CA ASP A 154 -2.23 -6.01 -20.20
C ASP A 154 -3.11 -4.98 -19.48
N LEU A 155 -2.60 -3.75 -19.35
CA LEU A 155 -3.29 -2.65 -18.68
C LEU A 155 -4.47 -2.10 -19.51
N SER A 156 -4.59 -2.49 -20.78
CA SER A 156 -5.73 -2.15 -21.64
C SER A 156 -6.92 -3.12 -21.49
N ALA A 157 -6.74 -4.23 -20.78
CA ALA A 157 -7.76 -5.24 -20.59
C ALA A 157 -8.69 -4.90 -19.40
N THR A 158 -9.94 -5.36 -19.48
CA THR A 158 -10.87 -5.30 -18.35
C THR A 158 -10.40 -6.21 -17.22
N MET A 159 -10.25 -5.67 -16.02
CA MET A 159 -9.91 -6.45 -14.82
C MET A 159 -11.14 -7.18 -14.28
N ALA A 160 -11.09 -8.51 -14.27
CA ALA A 160 -12.07 -9.34 -13.57
C ALA A 160 -11.68 -9.48 -12.08
N ILE A 161 -12.63 -9.28 -11.17
CA ILE A 161 -12.43 -9.43 -9.73
C ILE A 161 -13.50 -10.38 -9.19
N ILE A 162 -13.05 -11.46 -8.54
CA ILE A 162 -13.94 -12.36 -7.79
C ILE A 162 -13.94 -11.90 -6.33
N ARG A 163 -15.13 -11.64 -5.78
CA ARG A 163 -15.31 -11.22 -4.38
C ARG A 163 -16.35 -12.09 -3.70
N GLN A 164 -16.18 -12.31 -2.41
CA GLN A 164 -17.21 -12.89 -1.56
C GLN A 164 -18.12 -11.78 -1.03
N PHE A 165 -19.43 -11.96 -1.14
CA PHE A 165 -20.42 -11.06 -0.57
C PHE A 165 -21.14 -11.75 0.59
N PRO A 166 -21.37 -11.06 1.72
CA PRO A 166 -22.09 -11.64 2.85
C PRO A 166 -23.59 -11.84 2.57
N GLN A 167 -24.12 -11.15 1.55
CA GLN A 167 -25.47 -11.32 1.05
C GLN A 167 -25.44 -11.62 -0.44
N PRO A 168 -26.50 -12.25 -0.99
CA PRO A 168 -26.65 -12.44 -2.44
C PRO A 168 -26.48 -11.10 -3.17
N VAL A 169 -25.74 -11.12 -4.27
CA VAL A 169 -25.53 -9.94 -5.10
C VAL A 169 -26.84 -9.64 -5.84
N ASP A 170 -27.29 -8.39 -5.76
CA ASP A 170 -28.41 -7.90 -6.55
C ASP A 170 -27.97 -7.78 -8.02
N GLU A 171 -28.34 -8.75 -8.85
CA GLU A 171 -27.96 -8.83 -10.28
C GLU A 171 -28.48 -7.65 -11.11
N THR A 172 -29.43 -6.87 -10.58
CA THR A 172 -29.98 -5.70 -11.27
C THR A 172 -29.12 -4.44 -11.13
N LYS A 173 -28.13 -4.45 -10.24
CA LYS A 173 -27.21 -3.33 -10.02
C LYS A 173 -25.84 -3.63 -10.60
N PRO A 174 -25.25 -2.72 -11.40
CA PRO A 174 -23.88 -2.89 -11.87
C PRO A 174 -22.93 -3.01 -10.68
N GLY A 175 -22.04 -3.99 -10.71
CA GLY A 175 -21.05 -4.23 -9.66
C GLY A 175 -20.13 -3.03 -9.48
N THR A 176 -19.95 -2.60 -8.22
CA THR A 176 -19.06 -1.50 -7.81
C THR A 176 -17.61 -1.93 -7.57
#